data_AF-A0A7X7W027-F1
#
_entry.id   AF-A0A7X7W027-F1
#
_cell.length_a   1.000
_cell.length_b   1.000
_cell.length_c   1.000
_cell.angle_alpha   90.00
_cell.angle_beta   90.00
_cell.angle_gamma   90.00
#
_symmetry.space_group_name_H-M   'P 1'
#
loop_
_entity.id
_entity.type
_entity.pdbx_description
1 polymer ?
#
loop_
_entity_poly.entity_id
_entity_poly.type
_entity_poly.pdbx_seq_one_letter_code
_entity_poly.pdbx_strand_id
1 'polypeptide(L)' 'MLKKIAEALADAGNIAILPHIAADGDAIGSSLALALGLSGAGKEVSVLLEEQ' A
#
# COMPACT_ATOMS: atom_id res chain seq x y z
N MET A 1 11.93 -13.85 -2.33
CA MET A 1 11.64 -12.41 -2.48
C MET A 1 10.30 -12.06 -1.85
N LEU A 2 9.18 -12.59 -2.33
CA LEU A 2 7.84 -12.33 -1.79
C LEU A 2 7.71 -12.59 -0.28
N LYS A 3 8.31 -13.68 0.24
CA LYS A 3 8.28 -13.98 1.68
C LYS A 3 8.87 -12.85 2.54
N LYS A 4 10.00 -12.27 2.12
CA LYS A 4 10.64 -11.16 2.85
C LYS A 4 9.79 -9.89 2.84
N ILE A 5 9.09 -9.64 1.73
CA ILE A 5 8.15 -8.50 1.62
C ILE A 5 6.96 -8.73 2.56
N ALA A 6 6.39 -9.94 2.56
CA ALA A 6 5.28 -10.28 3.45
C ALA A 6 5.67 -10.19 4.93
N GLU A 7 6.88 -10.65 5.31
CA GLU A 7 7.42 -10.51 6.67
C GLU A 7 7.56 -9.03 7.05
N ALA A 8 8.18 -8.20 6.19
CA ALA A 8 8.31 -6.77 6.44
C ALA A 8 6.96 -6.05 6.60
N LEU A 9 5.98 -6.41 5.76
CA LEU A 9 4.62 -5.88 5.88
C LEU A 9 3.92 -6.36 7.16
N ALA A 10 4.13 -7.62 7.57
CA ALA A 10 3.58 -8.19 8.79
C ALA A 10 4.12 -7.52 10.06
N ASP A 11 5.41 -7.17 10.08
CA ASP A 11 6.08 -6.52 11.21
C ASP A 11 5.78 -5.00 11.29
N ALA A 12 5.38 -4.39 10.18
CA ALA A 12 5.03 -2.96 10.15
C ALA A 12 3.64 -2.69 10.75
N GLY A 13 3.56 -1.70 11.65
CA GLY A 13 2.30 -1.21 12.23
C GLY A 13 1.64 -0.06 11.46
N ASN A 14 2.45 0.82 10.87
CA ASN A 14 1.99 1.96 10.07
C ASN A 14 2.71 1.95 8.70
N ILE A 15 1.95 2.04 7.62
CA ILE A 15 2.42 1.84 6.24
C ILE A 15 1.92 2.99 5.35
N ALA A 16 2.84 3.61 4.60
CA ALA A 16 2.51 4.52 3.52
C ALA A 16 2.69 3.82 2.16
N ILE A 17 1.69 3.90 1.29
CA ILE A 17 1.73 3.41 -0.09
C ILE A 17 1.77 4.62 -1.01
N LEU A 18 2.81 4.68 -1.85
CA LEU A 18 3.05 5.76 -2.79
C LEU A 18 3.04 5.19 -4.22
N PRO A 19 1.93 5.34 -4.96
CA PRO A 19 1.93 5.10 -6.41
C PRO A 19 2.78 6.15 -7.14
N HIS A 20 3.03 5.93 -8.43
CA HIS A 20 3.72 6.91 -9.25
C HIS A 20 2.87 8.17 -9.50
N ILE A 21 3.52 9.27 -9.88
CA ILE A 21 2.86 10.51 -10.33
C ILE A 21 1.87 10.24 -11.45
N ALA A 22 0.80 11.05 -11.53
CA ALA A 22 -0.27 10.86 -12.50
C ALA A 22 -0.75 9.38 -12.53
N ALA A 23 -1.02 8.84 -11.33
CA ALA A 23 -1.39 7.45 -11.12
C ALA A 23 -2.56 7.07 -12.03
N ASP A 24 -2.40 5.99 -12.77
CA ASP A 24 -3.46 5.45 -13.63
C ASP A 24 -4.36 4.49 -12.84
N GLY A 25 -5.31 3.87 -13.54
CA GLY A 25 -6.26 2.94 -12.92
C GLY A 25 -5.59 1.73 -12.26
N ASP A 26 -4.45 1.26 -12.79
CA ASP A 26 -3.73 0.15 -12.19
C ASP A 26 -3.00 0.58 -10.92
N ALA A 27 -2.29 1.70 -10.96
CA ALA A 27 -1.59 2.23 -9.79
C ALA A 27 -2.54 2.56 -8.64
N ILE A 28 -3.69 3.18 -8.94
CA ILE A 28 -4.74 3.48 -7.96
C ILE A 28 -5.36 2.18 -7.44
N GLY A 29 -5.77 1.28 -8.34
CA GLY A 29 -6.44 0.04 -7.99
C GLY A 29 -5.56 -0.88 -7.15
N SER A 30 -4.32 -1.11 -7.56
CA SER A 30 -3.34 -1.92 -6.85
C SER A 30 -2.99 -1.34 -5.48
N SER A 31 -2.84 0.00 -5.38
CA SER A 31 -2.56 0.67 -4.10
C SER A 31 -3.72 0.53 -3.11
N LEU A 32 -4.96 0.75 -3.57
CA LEU A 32 -6.16 0.60 -2.75
C LEU A 32 -6.38 -0.85 -2.33
N ALA A 33 -6.22 -1.82 -3.24
CA ALA A 33 -6.36 -3.23 -2.93
C ALA A 33 -5.39 -3.67 -1.83
N LEU A 34 -4.13 -3.24 -1.93
CA LEU A 34 -3.12 -3.53 -0.91
C LEU A 34 -3.44 -2.83 0.41
N ALA A 35 -3.84 -1.56 0.37
CA ALA A 35 -4.22 -0.80 1.57
C ALA A 35 -5.38 -1.46 2.33
N LEU A 36 -6.43 -1.87 1.63
CA LEU A 36 -7.58 -2.55 2.22
C LEU A 36 -7.20 -3.90 2.83
N GLY A 37 -6.36 -4.69 2.15
CA GLY A 37 -5.88 -5.97 2.69
C GLY A 37 -5.06 -5.80 3.97
N LEU A 38 -4.15 -4.82 4.00
CA LEU A 38 -3.32 -4.52 5.17
C LEU A 38 -4.12 -3.91 6.32
N SER A 39 -5.09 -3.03 6.01
CA SER A 39 -6.01 -2.46 7.00
C SER A 39 -6.91 -3.54 7.61
N GLY A 40 -7.42 -4.47 6.79
CA GLY A 40 -8.15 -5.66 7.27
C GLY A 40 -7.31 -6.58 8.16
N ALA A 41 -5.98 -6.54 8.04
CA ALA A 41 -5.04 -7.22 8.92
C ALA A 41 -4.66 -6.41 10.18
N GLY A 42 -5.34 -5.30 10.46
CA GLY A 42 -5.17 -4.48 11.66
C GLY A 42 -4.05 -3.43 11.58
N LYS A 43 -3.57 -3.10 10.38
CA LYS A 43 -2.50 -2.11 10.18
C LYS A 43 -3.06 -0.72 9.88
N GLU A 44 -2.33 0.31 10.29
CA GLU A 44 -2.62 1.68 9.86
C GLU A 44 -1.99 1.91 8.49
N VAL A 45 -2.79 2.28 7.49
CA VAL A 45 -2.30 2.42 6.12
C VAL A 45 -2.82 3.73 5.52
N SER A 46 -1.91 4.49 4.88
CA SER A 46 -2.24 5.68 4.09
C SER A 46 -1.80 5.48 2.64
N VAL A 47 -2.67 5.80 1.69
CA VAL A 47 -2.31 5.92 0.26
C VAL A 47 -2.10 7.40 -0.03
N LEU A 48 -0.90 7.78 -0.45
CA LEU A 48 -0.54 9.16 -0.73
C LEU A 48 -0.47 9.36 -2.24
N LEU A 49 -1.45 10.05 -2.80
CA LEU A 49 -1.48 10.41 -4.21
C LEU A 49 -0.76 11.75 -4.39
N GLU A 50 0.19 11.78 -5.31
CA GLU A 50 0.80 13.02 -5.77
C GLU A 50 0.02 13.51 -7.00
N GLU A 51 -0.77 14.57 -6.81
CA GLU A 51 -1.48 15.27 -7.89
C GLU A 51 -0.60 16.41 -8.41
N GLN A 52 -0.56 16.55 -9.75
CA GLN A 52 0.04 17.71 -10.42
C GLN A 52 -0.99 18.81 -10.65
#